data_AF-A0A7Y1SRE6-F1
#
_entry.id   AF-A0A7Y1SRE6-F1
#
_cell.length_a   1.000
_cell.length_b   1.000
_cell.length_c   1.000
_cell.angle_alpha   90.00
_cell.angle_beta   90.00
_cell.angle_gamma   90.00
#
_symmetry.space_group_name_H-M   'P 1'
#
loop_
_entity.id
_entity.type
_entity.pdbx_description
1 polymer ?
#
loop_
_entity_poly.entity_id
_entity_poly.type
_entity_poly.pdbx_seq_one_letter_code
_entity_poly.pdbx_strand_id
1 'polypeptide(L)'
;MVERSAGQWPVAVAAFLLATACSASESTTTTTEAPAPAPVPTTVAASTTVPAPSTTQPAPAGSTLIVPALGGITVHAEGDLASDRDDLFLAGDADYPVVTAFDDLAGGLVYQYSTTPEQFPPSSIMHVVTDGSPPESVLYAEPGRELSLLDVETVDGRTTILYLEGPEESGFDSILTADLAGGAPLPIARVDAATEPGPAGVVPTGIIGGSLSQAGAAVIWSYGDIEASCSYVEVLGFDGDLIFGPFPELCGELDFTHAALAPAGDRIALAGGDLVRIIESGSGAVLGEWPVEGVRGLDFDGSRALATGAGHLTAMSLRGIPLAEYDLGGVDSSLITAARYAVDLTEGTFLGGVRELSANCSAAGAGSTIEAQGGLPEPVAAMREAIVAAASSCDITALSMLGGDTVAFSFGGEPDAGRYWRWNEQEGYGALGRIVDILALPFLIEEWPTGRHFVWPSAFQEFPTEEDWQALTAVFNEEDVDLFREFGSYIGMRVGIAEDGTWIFALEGD
;
A
#
# COMPACT_ATOMS: atom_id res chain seq x y z
N MET A 1 1.15 -62.26 17.55
CA MET A 1 1.89 -61.70 18.69
C MET A 1 2.47 -60.35 18.26
N VAL A 2 1.82 -59.18 18.40
CA VAL A 2 0.52 -58.77 18.99
C VAL A 2 0.01 -57.51 18.26
N GLU A 3 -1.26 -57.29 17.86
CA GLU A 3 -2.33 -58.22 17.43
C GLU A 3 -3.37 -57.50 16.50
N ARG A 4 -4.55 -57.01 16.97
CA ARG A 4 -5.54 -56.19 16.21
C ARG A 4 -6.49 -55.35 17.10
N SER A 5 -6.84 -54.13 16.67
CA SER A 5 -8.15 -53.45 16.84
C SER A 5 -8.21 -52.27 15.85
N ALA A 6 -9.25 -51.90 15.09
CA ALA A 6 -10.70 -52.18 15.04
C ALA A 6 -11.61 -51.38 16.00
N GLY A 7 -12.48 -50.54 15.42
CA GLY A 7 -13.54 -49.74 16.07
C GLY A 7 -13.27 -48.23 16.04
N GLN A 8 -14.26 -47.33 15.90
CA GLN A 8 -15.70 -47.51 15.67
C GLN A 8 -16.36 -46.18 15.21
N TRP A 9 -17.34 -46.23 14.30
CA TRP A 9 -18.19 -45.07 13.92
C TRP A 9 -19.34 -44.87 14.92
N PRO A 10 -19.95 -43.68 14.93
CA PRO A 10 -21.42 -43.63 14.93
C PRO A 10 -22.02 -42.74 13.81
N VAL A 11 -23.26 -43.05 13.45
CA VAL A 11 -24.08 -42.35 12.46
C VAL A 11 -25.35 -41.82 13.14
N ALA A 12 -25.67 -40.54 12.94
CA ALA A 12 -27.00 -39.93 13.02
C ALA A 12 -26.89 -38.58 12.29
N VAL A 13 -27.61 -38.23 11.20
CA VAL A 13 -29.04 -38.39 10.87
C VAL A 13 -29.96 -37.59 11.79
N ALA A 14 -30.17 -36.32 11.45
CA ALA A 14 -31.36 -35.56 11.79
C ALA A 14 -31.79 -34.76 10.54
N ALA A 15 -32.87 -35.20 9.91
CA ALA A 15 -33.48 -34.46 8.81
C ALA A 15 -34.57 -33.53 9.36
N PHE A 16 -34.67 -32.32 8.82
CA PHE A 16 -35.85 -31.48 9.02
C PHE A 16 -36.47 -31.10 7.67
N LEU A 17 -37.70 -31.55 7.48
CA LEU A 17 -38.57 -31.19 6.36
C LEU A 17 -39.25 -29.85 6.64
N LEU A 18 -39.29 -28.96 5.65
CA LEU A 18 -40.36 -27.98 5.49
C LEU A 18 -40.56 -27.68 3.99
N ALA A 19 -41.57 -28.32 3.39
CA ALA A 19 -42.31 -27.71 2.26
C ALA A 19 -43.14 -26.55 2.85
N THR A 20 -43.45 -25.46 2.17
CA THR A 20 -44.36 -25.25 1.01
C THR A 20 -44.32 -23.71 0.80
N ALA A 21 -44.66 -23.06 -0.33
CA ALA A 21 -45.58 -23.39 -1.40
C ALA A 21 -45.28 -22.61 -2.70
N CYS A 22 -45.95 -23.02 -3.78
CA CYS A 22 -45.94 -22.35 -5.08
C CYS A 22 -46.60 -20.96 -5.03
N SER A 23 -46.22 -20.06 -5.94
CA SER A 23 -47.17 -19.30 -6.77
C SER A 23 -46.51 -18.91 -8.09
N ALA A 24 -47.27 -18.98 -9.18
CA ALA A 24 -46.81 -18.77 -10.55
C ALA A 24 -47.87 -17.97 -11.32
N SER A 25 -47.44 -17.30 -12.40
CA SER A 25 -48.25 -16.47 -13.33
C SER A 25 -48.91 -15.23 -12.69
N GLU A 26 -48.91 -14.06 -13.32
CA GLU A 26 -49.45 -13.82 -14.67
C GLU A 26 -48.59 -12.91 -15.57
N SER A 27 -48.94 -12.94 -16.86
CA SER A 27 -48.28 -12.22 -17.96
C SER A 27 -49.23 -11.16 -18.52
N THR A 28 -48.76 -9.94 -18.81
CA THR A 28 -49.48 -9.10 -19.80
C THR A 28 -48.60 -8.07 -20.52
N THR A 29 -48.51 -8.26 -21.85
CA THR A 29 -48.56 -7.22 -22.91
C THR A 29 -47.66 -5.98 -22.87
N THR A 30 -46.66 -6.00 -23.77
CA THR A 30 -46.49 -5.04 -24.89
C THR A 30 -47.00 -3.59 -24.75
N THR A 31 -46.11 -2.63 -25.00
CA THR A 31 -46.37 -1.55 -25.98
C THR A 31 -45.08 -1.24 -26.74
N THR A 32 -45.20 -1.08 -28.05
CA THR A 32 -44.12 -0.72 -28.98
C THR A 32 -44.22 0.76 -29.30
N GLU A 33 -43.13 1.51 -29.20
CA GLU A 33 -43.01 2.82 -29.86
C GLU A 33 -41.62 2.95 -30.51
N ALA A 34 -41.58 3.56 -31.69
CA ALA A 34 -40.45 3.58 -32.62
C ALA A 34 -40.06 5.03 -32.99
N PRO A 35 -38.85 5.29 -33.51
CA PRO A 35 -38.11 6.52 -33.18
C PRO A 35 -38.22 7.66 -34.20
N ALA A 36 -37.81 8.86 -33.77
CA ALA A 36 -37.42 9.99 -34.63
C ALA A 36 -36.51 10.97 -33.84
N PRO A 37 -35.75 11.87 -34.50
CA PRO A 37 -34.67 11.53 -35.43
C PRO A 37 -33.34 12.24 -35.06
N ALA A 38 -32.21 11.75 -35.60
CA ALA A 38 -30.89 12.37 -35.40
C ALA A 38 -30.68 13.64 -36.26
N PRO A 39 -29.92 14.64 -35.77
CA PRO A 39 -29.30 15.66 -36.61
C PRO A 39 -27.93 15.20 -37.17
N VAL A 40 -27.66 15.65 -38.39
CA VAL A 40 -26.50 15.34 -39.26
C VAL A 40 -25.33 16.34 -39.00
N PRO A 41 -24.05 16.01 -39.28
CA PRO A 41 -22.92 16.57 -38.53
C PRO A 41 -22.36 17.88 -39.08
N THR A 42 -21.64 18.61 -38.22
CA THR A 42 -20.85 19.78 -38.60
C THR A 42 -19.38 19.40 -38.77
N THR A 43 -18.94 19.27 -40.02
CA THR A 43 -17.52 19.12 -40.35
C THR A 43 -16.77 20.42 -40.10
N VAL A 44 -15.74 20.39 -39.24
CA VAL A 44 -14.69 21.43 -39.20
C VAL A 44 -13.34 20.74 -39.33
N ALA A 45 -12.60 21.10 -40.37
CA ALA A 45 -11.23 20.67 -40.57
C ALA A 45 -10.27 21.83 -40.24
N ALA A 46 -9.23 21.58 -39.43
CA ALA A 46 -8.01 22.36 -39.43
C ALA A 46 -6.83 21.64 -38.75
N SER A 47 -5.74 21.49 -39.50
CA SER A 47 -4.33 21.46 -39.07
C SER A 47 -3.90 20.67 -37.83
N THR A 48 -3.35 19.49 -38.10
CA THR A 48 -2.19 18.95 -37.37
C THR A 48 -1.09 19.99 -37.19
N THR A 49 -0.63 20.20 -35.96
CA THR A 49 0.69 20.80 -35.68
C THR A 49 1.35 19.98 -34.57
N VAL A 50 2.51 19.39 -34.85
CA VAL A 50 3.28 18.57 -33.90
C VAL A 50 4.24 19.47 -33.13
N PRO A 51 4.18 19.55 -31.80
CA PRO A 51 5.31 19.97 -30.98
C PRO A 51 6.23 18.77 -30.69
N ALA A 52 7.53 18.99 -30.83
CA ALA A 52 8.57 18.05 -30.36
C ALA A 52 8.57 18.01 -28.81
N PRO A 53 9.11 16.95 -28.16
CA PRO A 53 8.97 16.76 -26.72
C PRO A 53 9.62 17.89 -25.92
N SER A 54 8.84 18.48 -25.02
CA SER A 54 9.32 19.46 -24.05
C SER A 54 10.17 18.77 -22.99
N THR A 55 11.37 19.29 -22.75
CA THR A 55 12.21 18.93 -21.60
C THR A 55 11.45 19.15 -20.30
N THR A 56 11.58 18.22 -19.35
CA THR A 56 11.03 18.30 -18.00
C THR A 56 11.34 19.66 -17.37
N GLN A 57 10.30 20.48 -17.19
CA GLN A 57 10.41 21.75 -16.48
C GLN A 57 10.01 21.49 -15.01
N PRO A 58 10.78 21.95 -14.02
CA PRO A 58 10.41 21.78 -12.61
C PRO A 58 9.08 22.49 -12.31
N ALA A 59 8.37 21.98 -11.30
CA ALA A 59 7.10 22.56 -10.85
C ALA A 59 7.27 24.05 -10.49
N PRO A 60 6.28 24.91 -10.80
CA PRO A 60 6.33 26.30 -10.40
C PRO A 60 6.20 26.42 -8.87
N ALA A 61 7.05 27.26 -8.26
CA ALA A 61 6.94 27.59 -6.83
C ALA A 61 5.55 28.15 -6.49
N GLY A 62 5.00 27.75 -5.34
CA GLY A 62 3.65 28.10 -4.90
C GLY A 62 2.58 27.04 -5.25
N SER A 63 2.95 25.76 -5.23
CA SER A 63 2.00 24.64 -5.35
C SER A 63 0.92 24.72 -4.26
N THR A 64 -0.33 24.89 -4.70
CA THR A 64 -1.50 24.91 -3.82
C THR A 64 -2.15 23.53 -3.84
N LEU A 65 -2.13 22.81 -2.71
CA LEU A 65 -2.84 21.54 -2.60
C LEU A 65 -4.27 21.82 -2.12
N ILE A 66 -5.22 21.64 -3.03
CA ILE A 66 -6.64 21.56 -2.67
C ILE A 66 -6.90 20.10 -2.31
N VAL A 67 -7.03 19.81 -1.01
CA VAL A 67 -7.40 18.48 -0.53
C VAL A 67 -8.92 18.35 -0.62
N PRO A 68 -9.50 17.60 -1.59
CA PRO A 68 -10.94 17.68 -1.85
C PRO A 68 -11.79 17.03 -0.75
N ALA A 69 -11.20 16.07 -0.01
CA ALA A 69 -11.81 15.44 1.15
C ALA A 69 -12.05 16.44 2.30
N LEU A 70 -11.14 17.40 2.48
CA LEU A 70 -11.25 18.48 3.48
C LEU A 70 -12.16 19.63 3.03
N GLY A 71 -13.22 19.34 2.27
CA GLY A 71 -14.33 20.27 1.96
C GLY A 71 -13.96 21.64 1.36
N GLY A 72 -12.75 21.78 0.79
CA GLY A 72 -12.24 23.04 0.25
C GLY A 72 -11.25 23.80 1.14
N ILE A 73 -10.87 23.26 2.30
CA ILE A 73 -9.67 23.73 3.02
C ILE A 73 -8.49 23.64 2.06
N THR A 74 -7.92 24.79 1.77
CA THR A 74 -6.79 24.92 0.88
C THR A 74 -5.54 25.04 1.74
N VAL A 75 -4.57 24.17 1.50
CA VAL A 75 -3.30 24.18 2.22
C VAL A 75 -2.24 24.72 1.26
N HIS A 76 -1.55 25.77 1.70
CA HIS A 76 -0.46 26.36 0.95
C HIS A 76 0.86 25.88 1.52
N ALA A 77 1.78 25.52 0.63
CA ALA A 77 3.18 25.29 0.95
C ALA A 77 4.03 26.40 0.30
N GLU A 78 4.80 27.14 1.11
CA GLU A 78 5.59 28.30 0.66
C GLU A 78 7.10 28.08 0.79
N GLY A 79 7.63 27.06 0.12
CA GLY A 79 9.07 26.77 0.18
C GLY A 79 9.57 25.76 -0.84
N ASP A 80 10.85 25.38 -0.71
CA ASP A 80 11.38 24.16 -1.32
C ASP A 80 11.04 22.99 -0.38
N LEU A 81 9.97 22.28 -0.70
CA LEU A 81 9.33 21.23 0.13
C LEU A 81 10.25 20.07 0.57
N ALA A 82 11.49 20.02 0.08
CA ALA A 82 12.47 19.02 0.43
C ALA A 82 13.26 19.31 1.73
N SER A 83 13.31 20.56 2.23
CA SER A 83 14.26 20.95 3.31
C SER A 83 13.67 21.34 4.66
N ASP A 84 12.52 22.00 4.72
CA ASP A 84 12.03 22.64 5.96
C ASP A 84 10.62 22.18 6.35
N ARG A 85 10.42 21.92 7.65
CA ARG A 85 9.15 21.42 8.23
C ARG A 85 8.08 22.50 8.43
N ASP A 86 8.40 23.75 8.13
CA ASP A 86 7.76 24.91 8.75
C ASP A 86 6.78 25.68 7.83
N ASP A 87 6.50 25.19 6.63
CA ASP A 87 5.79 25.95 5.59
C ASP A 87 4.33 25.50 5.31
N LEU A 88 3.67 24.84 6.26
CA LEU A 88 2.26 24.44 6.11
C LEU A 88 1.31 25.54 6.58
N PHE A 89 0.58 26.18 5.66
CA PHE A 89 -0.35 27.27 5.99
C PHE A 89 -1.80 26.95 5.63
N LEU A 90 -2.73 27.23 6.55
CA LEU A 90 -4.16 27.25 6.25
C LEU A 90 -4.50 28.50 5.42
N ALA A 91 -5.26 28.33 4.33
CA ALA A 91 -5.63 29.44 3.47
C ALA A 91 -6.38 30.55 4.21
N GLY A 92 -5.72 31.71 4.32
CA GLY A 92 -6.21 32.87 5.06
C GLY A 92 -5.35 33.24 6.28
N ASP A 93 -4.42 32.38 6.68
CA ASP A 93 -3.64 32.53 7.93
C ASP A 93 -2.14 32.31 7.72
N ALA A 94 -1.56 33.01 6.74
CA ALA A 94 -0.17 32.86 6.30
C ALA A 94 0.90 33.35 7.32
N ASP A 95 0.49 33.97 8.42
CA ASP A 95 1.41 34.45 9.47
C ASP A 95 1.69 33.36 10.54
N TYR A 96 0.96 32.24 10.53
CA TYR A 96 1.05 31.20 11.56
C TYR A 96 1.14 29.80 10.94
N PRO A 97 2.34 29.19 10.90
CA PRO A 97 2.50 27.84 10.36
C PRO A 97 1.84 26.78 11.23
N VAL A 98 1.36 25.71 10.59
CA VAL A 98 0.83 24.51 11.23
C VAL A 98 1.94 23.46 11.34
N VAL A 99 2.23 22.99 12.55
CA VAL A 99 3.26 21.95 12.80
C VAL A 99 2.71 20.56 12.52
N THR A 100 1.45 20.33 12.89
CA THR A 100 0.80 19.01 12.77
C THR A 100 -0.70 19.18 12.53
N ALA A 101 -1.26 18.32 11.69
CA ALA A 101 -2.69 18.31 11.38
C ALA A 101 -3.19 16.88 11.08
N PHE A 102 -4.40 16.58 11.52
CA PHE A 102 -5.08 15.28 11.39
C PHE A 102 -6.54 15.50 10.97
N ASP A 103 -7.10 14.59 10.18
CA ASP A 103 -8.53 14.58 9.88
C ASP A 103 -9.33 14.21 11.15
N ASP A 104 -10.48 14.83 11.39
CA ASP A 104 -11.33 14.52 12.55
C ASP A 104 -12.24 13.29 12.33
N LEU A 105 -12.18 12.69 11.13
CA LEU A 105 -12.96 11.55 10.65
C LEU A 105 -14.47 11.84 10.46
N ALA A 106 -14.87 13.09 10.65
CA ALA A 106 -16.20 13.65 10.38
C ALA A 106 -16.18 14.70 9.24
N GLY A 107 -15.02 14.92 8.60
CA GLY A 107 -14.85 15.90 7.52
C GLY A 107 -14.44 17.29 8.03
N GLY A 108 -13.68 17.36 9.10
CA GLY A 108 -12.96 18.52 9.62
C GLY A 108 -11.49 18.21 9.85
N LEU A 109 -10.75 19.16 10.41
CA LEU A 109 -9.31 19.07 10.65
C LEU A 109 -8.98 19.49 12.08
N VAL A 110 -8.27 18.64 12.82
CA VAL A 110 -7.66 18.96 14.11
C VAL A 110 -6.19 19.28 13.88
N TYR A 111 -5.69 20.42 14.36
CA TYR A 111 -4.36 20.88 14.01
C TYR A 111 -3.72 21.75 15.10
N GLN A 112 -2.41 21.96 15.02
CA GLN A 112 -1.65 22.79 15.95
C GLN A 112 -0.71 23.75 15.22
N TYR A 113 -0.75 25.02 15.61
CA TYR A 113 0.19 26.05 15.12
C TYR A 113 1.55 25.99 15.83
N SER A 114 2.62 26.36 15.13
CA SER A 114 3.98 26.51 15.69
C SER A 114 4.08 27.71 16.64
N THR A 115 3.33 28.75 16.34
CA THR A 115 3.08 29.90 17.22
C THR A 115 1.58 30.14 17.21
N THR A 116 0.93 29.99 18.36
CA THR A 116 -0.53 30.16 18.42
C THR A 116 -0.93 31.62 18.18
N PRO A 117 -1.90 31.92 17.30
CA PRO A 117 -2.38 33.29 17.06
C PRO A 117 -2.87 33.99 18.34
N GLU A 118 -2.64 35.30 18.48
CA GLU A 118 -2.94 36.09 19.71
C GLU A 118 -4.40 36.01 20.18
N GLN A 119 -5.32 35.63 19.29
CA GLN A 119 -6.76 35.48 19.56
C GLN A 119 -7.12 34.16 20.28
N PHE A 120 -6.19 33.21 20.35
CA PHE A 120 -6.36 31.93 21.04
C PHE A 120 -5.38 31.83 22.23
N PRO A 121 -5.66 31.00 23.25
CA PRO A 121 -4.69 30.72 24.31
C PRO A 121 -3.39 30.12 23.75
N PRO A 122 -2.21 30.41 24.32
CA PRO A 122 -0.97 29.75 23.92
C PRO A 122 -1.08 28.22 23.96
N SER A 123 -0.37 27.55 23.04
CA SER A 123 -0.33 26.09 22.96
C SER A 123 -1.72 25.46 22.79
N SER A 124 -2.55 26.06 21.93
CA SER A 124 -3.87 25.51 21.59
C SER A 124 -3.79 24.44 20.51
N ILE A 125 -4.54 23.35 20.71
CA ILE A 125 -4.96 22.44 19.65
C ILE A 125 -6.31 22.96 19.13
N MET A 126 -6.37 23.11 17.81
CA MET A 126 -7.44 23.74 17.08
C MET A 126 -8.26 22.71 16.33
N HIS A 127 -9.52 23.00 16.09
CA HIS A 127 -10.41 22.24 15.22
C HIS A 127 -11.10 23.17 14.23
N VAL A 128 -11.22 22.74 12.97
CA VAL A 128 -11.99 23.43 11.95
C VAL A 128 -12.86 22.44 11.18
N VAL A 129 -14.16 22.69 11.16
CA VAL A 129 -15.13 21.94 10.36
C VAL A 129 -15.27 22.56 8.97
N THR A 130 -15.54 21.74 7.96
CA THR A 130 -15.57 22.19 6.56
C THR A 130 -16.85 22.91 6.13
N ASP A 131 -17.78 23.18 7.05
CA ASP A 131 -19.01 23.93 6.78
C ASP A 131 -18.79 25.46 6.68
N GLY A 132 -17.55 25.93 6.89
CA GLY A 132 -17.16 27.33 6.86
C GLY A 132 -17.29 28.05 8.21
N SER A 133 -17.55 27.31 9.31
CA SER A 133 -17.41 27.82 10.66
C SER A 133 -15.95 28.24 10.95
N PRO A 134 -15.72 29.26 11.80
CA PRO A 134 -14.37 29.65 12.19
C PRO A 134 -13.69 28.52 13.00
N PRO A 135 -12.34 28.41 12.95
CA PRO A 135 -11.62 27.47 13.79
C PRO A 135 -11.84 27.75 15.28
N GLU A 136 -11.99 26.70 16.07
CA GLU A 136 -12.15 26.77 17.53
C GLU A 136 -11.02 26.03 18.26
N SER A 137 -10.63 26.53 19.43
CA SER A 137 -9.68 25.85 20.31
C SER A 137 -10.44 24.76 21.07
N VAL A 138 -10.06 23.50 20.84
CA VAL A 138 -10.65 22.33 21.51
C VAL A 138 -9.87 21.93 22.75
N LEU A 139 -8.55 22.18 22.75
CA LEU A 139 -7.68 22.05 23.91
C LEU A 139 -6.72 23.25 23.96
N TYR A 140 -6.29 23.61 25.16
CA TYR A 140 -5.24 24.60 25.41
C TYR A 140 -4.49 24.22 26.69
N ALA A 141 -3.20 24.53 26.75
CA ALA A 141 -2.40 24.26 27.93
C ALA A 141 -2.78 25.17 29.12
N GLU A 142 -2.55 24.69 30.34
CA GLU A 142 -2.50 25.60 31.50
C GLU A 142 -1.29 26.56 31.39
N PRO A 143 -1.32 27.77 31.99
CA PRO A 143 -0.22 28.73 31.88
C PRO A 143 1.14 28.16 32.35
N GLY A 144 2.14 28.19 31.46
CA GLY A 144 3.47 27.61 31.70
C GLY A 144 3.60 26.13 31.31
N ARG A 145 2.58 25.56 30.65
CA ARG A 145 2.60 24.25 30.01
C ARG A 145 2.45 24.38 28.50
N GLU A 146 2.89 23.36 27.79
CA GLU A 146 2.83 23.22 26.34
C GLU A 146 2.05 21.96 25.99
N LEU A 147 1.32 21.98 24.86
CA LEU A 147 0.70 20.80 24.25
C LEU A 147 1.51 20.39 23.02
N SER A 148 1.52 19.09 22.69
CA SER A 148 1.92 18.61 21.37
C SER A 148 0.94 17.56 20.86
N LEU A 149 0.27 17.87 19.75
CA LEU A 149 -0.67 16.98 19.08
C LEU A 149 0.09 15.80 18.43
N LEU A 150 -0.23 14.57 18.84
CA LEU A 150 0.41 13.35 18.33
C LEU A 150 -0.44 12.59 17.32
N ASP A 151 -1.74 12.43 17.59
CA ASP A 151 -2.64 11.67 16.70
C ASP A 151 -4.12 12.01 16.93
N VAL A 152 -4.99 11.66 15.98
CA VAL A 152 -6.45 11.75 16.08
C VAL A 152 -7.10 10.53 15.43
N GLU A 153 -7.88 9.77 16.20
CA GLU A 153 -8.47 8.50 15.74
C GLU A 153 -9.89 8.28 16.31
N THR A 154 -10.72 7.49 15.64
CA THR A 154 -12.05 7.11 16.13
C THR A 154 -11.97 5.93 17.09
N VAL A 155 -12.13 6.22 18.39
CA VAL A 155 -12.17 5.22 19.47
C VAL A 155 -13.59 5.09 19.98
N ASP A 156 -14.16 3.87 19.94
CA ASP A 156 -15.56 3.58 20.31
C ASP A 156 -16.61 4.50 19.64
N GLY A 157 -16.33 4.93 18.41
CA GLY A 157 -17.21 5.83 17.65
C GLY A 157 -17.12 7.31 18.06
N ARG A 158 -16.04 7.72 18.73
CA ARG A 158 -15.76 9.11 19.14
C ARG A 158 -14.37 9.53 18.65
N THR A 159 -14.28 10.69 18.01
CA THR A 159 -12.99 11.26 17.61
C THR A 159 -12.19 11.62 18.86
N THR A 160 -11.07 10.95 19.05
CA THR A 160 -10.21 11.05 20.24
C THR A 160 -8.86 11.62 19.83
N ILE A 161 -8.46 12.70 20.50
CA ILE A 161 -7.18 13.37 20.32
C ILE A 161 -6.17 12.72 21.26
N LEU A 162 -5.03 12.26 20.74
CA LEU A 162 -3.83 11.89 21.51
C LEU A 162 -2.85 13.07 21.51
N TYR A 163 -2.44 13.51 22.70
CA TYR A 163 -1.52 14.64 22.82
C TYR A 163 -0.61 14.52 24.04
N LEU A 164 0.53 15.21 23.96
CA LEU A 164 1.45 15.40 25.07
C LEU A 164 1.14 16.69 25.81
N GLU A 165 1.40 16.71 27.11
CA GLU A 165 1.40 17.92 27.93
C GLU A 165 2.61 17.93 28.87
N GLY A 166 3.24 19.09 29.07
CA GLY A 166 4.28 19.28 30.09
C GLY A 166 4.72 20.73 30.22
N PRO A 167 5.66 21.06 31.13
CA PRO A 167 6.12 22.43 31.33
C PRO A 167 7.05 22.90 30.20
N GLU A 168 6.86 24.13 29.73
CA GLU A 168 7.61 24.75 28.61
C GLU A 168 9.15 24.61 28.75
N GLU A 169 9.68 24.70 29.98
CA GLU A 169 11.14 24.64 30.23
C GLU A 169 11.71 23.21 30.38
N SER A 170 10.88 22.19 30.57
CA SER A 170 11.32 20.81 30.92
C SER A 170 10.81 19.72 29.98
N GLY A 171 10.00 20.06 28.98
CA GLY A 171 9.40 19.10 28.06
C GLY A 171 8.19 18.36 28.62
N PHE A 172 7.67 17.43 27.83
CA PHE A 172 6.40 16.75 28.10
C PHE A 172 6.48 15.77 29.29
N ASP A 173 5.55 15.90 30.24
CA ASP A 173 5.46 15.09 31.47
C ASP A 173 4.25 14.14 31.51
N SER A 174 3.33 14.27 30.56
CA SER A 174 2.04 13.55 30.53
C SER A 174 1.65 13.19 29.10
N ILE A 175 1.05 12.00 28.94
CA ILE A 175 0.40 11.54 27.71
C ILE A 175 -1.10 11.47 27.99
N LEU A 176 -1.86 12.28 27.27
CA LEU A 176 -3.27 12.53 27.53
C LEU A 176 -4.12 12.17 26.29
N THR A 177 -5.36 11.77 26.54
CA THR A 177 -6.40 11.74 25.51
C THR A 177 -7.57 12.64 25.87
N ALA A 178 -8.22 13.21 24.85
CA ALA A 178 -9.45 13.96 25.00
C ALA A 178 -10.45 13.62 23.89
N ASP A 179 -11.74 13.71 24.21
CA ASP A 179 -12.83 13.62 23.23
C ASP A 179 -12.95 14.98 22.51
N LEU A 180 -12.92 14.97 21.17
CA LEU A 180 -13.04 16.18 20.36
C LEU A 180 -14.39 16.89 20.59
N ALA A 181 -15.46 16.15 20.90
CA ALA A 181 -16.77 16.73 21.24
C ALA A 181 -16.82 17.38 22.64
N GLY A 182 -15.69 17.42 23.34
CA GLY A 182 -15.52 17.96 24.69
C GLY A 182 -15.54 16.86 25.75
N GLY A 183 -14.44 16.75 26.49
CA GLY A 183 -14.30 15.84 27.62
C GLY A 183 -13.25 16.34 28.61
N ALA A 184 -13.25 15.79 29.83
CA ALA A 184 -12.10 15.95 30.71
C ALA A 184 -10.93 15.11 30.16
N PRO A 185 -9.71 15.64 30.06
CA PRO A 185 -8.54 14.85 29.66
C PRO A 185 -8.38 13.58 30.50
N LEU A 186 -8.19 12.45 29.82
CA LEU A 186 -7.91 11.16 30.42
C LEU A 186 -6.41 10.88 30.30
N PRO A 187 -5.66 10.81 31.42
CA PRO A 187 -4.25 10.46 31.37
C PRO A 187 -4.10 8.98 30.98
N ILE A 188 -3.38 8.72 29.90
CA ILE A 188 -2.91 7.38 29.55
C ILE A 188 -1.66 7.07 30.38
N ALA A 189 -0.67 7.97 30.37
CA ALA A 189 0.56 7.78 31.12
C ALA A 189 1.13 9.10 31.65
N ARG A 190 2.00 8.98 32.65
CA ARG A 190 2.86 10.04 33.13
C ARG A 190 4.31 9.70 32.87
N VAL A 191 5.04 10.67 32.34
CA VAL A 191 6.50 10.66 32.29
C VAL A 191 7.00 11.11 33.66
N ASP A 192 6.98 10.22 34.65
CA ASP A 192 7.67 10.46 35.93
C ASP A 192 9.19 10.40 35.71
N ALA A 193 9.75 11.46 35.12
CA ALA A 193 11.12 11.62 34.61
C ALA A 193 12.24 11.53 35.68
N ALA A 194 11.93 11.02 36.88
CA ALA A 194 12.78 11.09 38.06
C ALA A 194 12.79 9.83 38.97
N THR A 195 11.93 8.81 38.77
CA THR A 195 11.73 7.78 39.82
C THR A 195 11.77 6.32 39.41
N GLU A 196 11.28 5.92 38.24
CA GLU A 196 11.31 4.52 37.80
C GLU A 196 12.34 4.40 36.65
N PRO A 197 13.56 3.88 36.89
CA PRO A 197 14.48 3.61 35.80
C PRO A 197 13.88 2.59 34.83
N GLY A 198 13.96 2.86 33.53
CA GLY A 198 13.51 1.95 32.49
C GLY A 198 14.29 0.63 32.47
N PRO A 199 13.98 -0.29 31.54
CA PRO A 199 14.81 -1.47 31.31
C PRO A 199 16.28 -1.04 31.16
N ALA A 200 17.17 -1.71 31.90
CA ALA A 200 18.61 -1.41 32.00
C ALA A 200 19.03 -0.11 32.73
N GLY A 201 18.15 0.63 33.40
CA GLY A 201 18.56 1.72 34.30
C GLY A 201 18.52 3.13 33.71
N VAL A 202 18.07 3.28 32.46
CA VAL A 202 18.10 4.54 31.71
C VAL A 202 16.82 5.34 31.97
N VAL A 203 16.92 6.67 31.99
CA VAL A 203 15.78 7.59 32.14
C VAL A 203 15.35 8.04 30.74
N PRO A 204 14.05 8.04 30.40
CA PRO A 204 13.59 8.56 29.11
C PRO A 204 13.91 10.06 29.02
N THR A 205 14.45 10.49 27.88
CA THR A 205 14.82 11.89 27.61
C THR A 205 13.74 12.64 26.84
N GLY A 206 12.74 11.94 26.29
CA GLY A 206 11.57 12.55 25.66
C GLY A 206 10.69 11.52 24.94
N ILE A 207 9.57 12.00 24.41
CA ILE A 207 8.70 11.27 23.49
C ILE A 207 8.94 11.84 22.10
N ILE A 208 9.08 10.97 21.09
CA ILE A 208 9.41 11.37 19.71
C ILE A 208 8.32 11.04 18.69
N GLY A 209 7.27 10.32 19.11
CA GLY A 209 6.09 10.04 18.31
C GLY A 209 5.07 9.18 19.05
N GLY A 210 3.87 9.06 18.50
CA GLY A 210 2.86 8.14 18.98
C GLY A 210 1.75 7.96 17.96
N SER A 211 0.91 6.95 18.15
CA SER A 211 -0.25 6.63 17.32
C SER A 211 -1.35 6.02 18.17
N LEU A 212 -2.61 6.34 17.85
CA LEU A 212 -3.81 5.88 18.54
C LEU A 212 -4.51 4.78 17.73
N SER A 213 -5.20 3.87 18.41
CA SER A 213 -6.04 2.83 17.81
C SER A 213 -7.19 2.47 18.74
N GLN A 214 -8.11 1.61 18.29
CA GLN A 214 -9.15 1.05 19.16
C GLN A 214 -8.61 0.20 20.33
N ALA A 215 -7.36 -0.28 20.24
CA ALA A 215 -6.73 -1.09 21.28
C ALA A 215 -5.99 -0.26 22.35
N GLY A 216 -5.63 0.99 22.06
CA GLY A 216 -4.77 1.81 22.91
C GLY A 216 -3.88 2.75 22.10
N ALA A 217 -2.84 3.29 22.73
CA ALA A 217 -1.84 4.16 22.12
C ALA A 217 -0.47 3.48 22.05
N ALA A 218 0.19 3.52 20.90
CA ALA A 218 1.62 3.27 20.77
C ALA A 218 2.38 4.58 21.02
N VAL A 219 3.47 4.53 21.78
CA VAL A 219 4.31 5.67 22.14
C VAL A 219 5.77 5.32 21.88
N ILE A 220 6.50 6.22 21.22
CA ILE A 220 7.95 6.11 21.01
C ILE A 220 8.67 7.00 22.00
N TRP A 221 9.43 6.36 22.89
CA TRP A 221 10.30 6.98 23.86
C TRP A 221 11.73 7.07 23.32
N SER A 222 12.33 8.26 23.40
CA SER A 222 13.77 8.43 23.18
C SER A 222 14.49 8.38 24.53
N TYR A 223 15.56 7.59 24.59
CA TYR A 223 16.47 7.51 25.74
C TYR A 223 17.87 7.92 25.30
N GLY A 224 18.33 9.06 25.80
CA GLY A 224 19.67 9.57 25.58
C GLY A 224 20.63 9.18 26.70
N ASP A 225 21.58 8.29 26.38
CA ASP A 225 22.94 8.46 26.87
C ASP A 225 23.84 8.78 25.66
N ILE A 226 24.88 9.59 25.84
CA ILE A 226 25.46 10.44 24.78
C ILE A 226 26.15 9.64 23.66
N GLU A 227 26.35 8.33 23.85
CA GLU A 227 27.05 7.44 22.90
C GLU A 227 26.12 6.41 22.21
N ALA A 228 24.83 6.32 22.57
CA ALA A 228 23.86 5.45 21.89
C ALA A 228 22.42 5.98 22.05
N SER A 229 21.80 6.43 20.96
CA SER A 229 20.36 6.68 20.90
C SER A 229 19.61 5.35 20.95
N CYS A 230 18.83 5.14 22.01
CA CYS A 230 17.86 4.05 22.08
C CYS A 230 16.46 4.62 21.91
N SER A 231 15.75 4.14 20.90
CA SER A 231 14.30 4.36 20.78
C SER A 231 13.58 3.11 21.29
N TYR A 232 12.73 3.27 22.29
CA TYR A 232 11.86 2.20 22.81
C TYR A 232 10.42 2.51 22.41
N VAL A 233 9.67 1.45 22.10
CA VAL A 233 8.24 1.57 21.81
C VAL A 233 7.49 0.84 22.91
N GLU A 234 6.48 1.50 23.45
CA GLU A 234 5.52 0.92 24.38
C GLU A 234 4.12 1.05 23.80
N VAL A 235 3.27 0.05 24.02
CA VAL A 235 1.85 0.12 23.72
C VAL A 235 1.08 0.11 25.03
N LEU A 236 0.30 1.17 25.23
CA LEU A 236 -0.41 1.48 26.46
C LEU A 236 -1.92 1.37 26.21
N GLY A 237 -2.64 0.74 27.12
CA GLY A 237 -4.10 0.76 27.15
C GLY A 237 -4.63 2.14 27.54
N PHE A 238 -5.92 2.38 27.29
CA PHE A 238 -6.60 3.62 27.70
C PHE A 238 -6.70 3.79 29.23
N ASP A 239 -6.48 2.72 29.99
CA ASP A 239 -6.33 2.68 31.45
C ASP A 239 -4.88 2.92 31.92
N GLY A 240 -3.93 3.04 31.00
CA GLY A 240 -2.50 3.21 31.26
C GLY A 240 -1.74 1.91 31.53
N ASP A 241 -2.42 0.76 31.47
CA ASP A 241 -1.75 -0.54 31.61
C ASP A 241 -0.87 -0.79 30.37
N LEU A 242 0.36 -1.25 30.60
CA LEU A 242 1.29 -1.65 29.54
C LEU A 242 0.74 -2.91 28.85
N ILE A 243 0.18 -2.74 27.66
CA ILE A 243 -0.27 -3.86 26.81
C ILE A 243 0.96 -4.64 26.35
N PHE A 244 2.01 -3.94 25.93
CA PHE A 244 3.19 -4.55 25.33
C PHE A 244 4.41 -3.61 25.26
N GLY A 245 5.61 -4.21 25.23
CA GLY A 245 6.90 -3.54 25.43
C GLY A 245 7.48 -3.85 26.81
N PRO A 246 8.63 -3.24 27.17
CA PRO A 246 9.53 -2.48 26.30
C PRO A 246 10.34 -3.40 25.37
N PHE A 247 10.89 -2.83 24.30
CA PHE A 247 11.68 -3.54 23.28
C PHE A 247 13.19 -3.19 23.32
N PRO A 248 13.98 -3.75 24.26
CA PRO A 248 15.41 -3.49 24.30
C PRO A 248 16.18 -4.01 23.07
N GLU A 249 15.62 -4.98 22.33
CA GLU A 249 16.22 -5.53 21.10
C GLU A 249 16.22 -4.53 19.92
N LEU A 250 15.47 -3.43 20.01
CA LEU A 250 15.45 -2.37 18.98
C LEU A 250 16.55 -1.31 19.18
N CYS A 251 17.25 -1.32 20.31
CA CYS A 251 18.37 -0.41 20.56
C CYS A 251 19.54 -0.63 19.58
N GLY A 252 19.96 0.44 18.90
CA GLY A 252 21.24 0.50 18.19
C GLY A 252 21.26 0.02 16.73
N GLU A 253 20.13 -0.45 16.18
CA GLU A 253 20.01 -0.67 14.74
C GLU A 253 19.40 0.54 14.01
N LEU A 254 18.36 1.17 14.58
CA LEU A 254 17.53 2.16 13.89
C LEU A 254 17.01 3.23 14.86
N ASP A 255 17.17 4.51 14.48
CA ASP A 255 16.47 5.62 15.13
C ASP A 255 15.03 5.68 14.59
N PHE A 256 14.12 4.91 15.20
CA PHE A 256 12.70 4.92 14.87
C PHE A 256 12.08 6.28 15.24
N THR A 257 11.53 6.97 14.24
CA THR A 257 10.92 8.30 14.35
C THR A 257 9.40 8.27 14.20
N HIS A 258 8.83 7.19 13.66
CA HIS A 258 7.39 7.02 13.48
C HIS A 258 6.95 5.62 13.93
N ALA A 259 5.74 5.53 14.45
CA ALA A 259 5.11 4.28 14.86
C ALA A 259 3.62 4.38 14.56
N ALA A 260 3.05 3.29 14.04
CA ALA A 260 1.62 3.13 13.87
C ALA A 260 1.17 1.86 14.60
N LEU A 261 -0.03 1.88 15.16
CA LEU A 261 -0.63 0.72 15.82
C LEU A 261 -1.76 0.18 14.96
N ALA A 262 -1.72 -1.11 14.61
CA ALA A 262 -2.79 -1.71 13.81
C ALA A 262 -4.12 -1.64 14.57
N PRO A 263 -5.29 -1.48 13.90
CA PRO A 263 -6.56 -1.24 14.59
C PRO A 263 -6.96 -2.30 15.64
N ALA A 264 -6.49 -3.54 15.50
CA ALA A 264 -6.73 -4.63 16.45
C ALA A 264 -5.74 -4.68 17.63
N GLY A 265 -4.71 -3.80 17.65
CA GLY A 265 -3.61 -3.83 18.61
C GLY A 265 -2.66 -5.04 18.48
N ASP A 266 -2.87 -5.90 17.47
CA ASP A 266 -2.12 -7.14 17.28
C ASP A 266 -0.75 -6.93 16.61
N ARG A 267 -0.47 -5.74 16.06
CA ARG A 267 0.75 -5.40 15.33
C ARG A 267 1.11 -3.94 15.47
N ILE A 268 2.40 -3.65 15.33
CA ILE A 268 2.97 -2.31 15.29
C ILE A 268 3.80 -2.20 14.01
N ALA A 269 3.65 -1.11 13.26
CA ALA A 269 4.65 -0.72 12.27
C ALA A 269 5.56 0.35 12.91
N LEU A 270 6.86 0.22 12.73
CA LEU A 270 7.87 1.18 13.17
C LEU A 270 8.67 1.64 11.97
N ALA A 271 8.96 2.94 11.88
CA ALA A 271 9.79 3.47 10.80
C ALA A 271 10.86 4.45 11.29
N GLY A 272 12.05 4.35 10.70
CA GLY A 272 13.22 5.13 11.06
C GLY A 272 14.26 5.10 9.94
N GLY A 273 14.78 6.28 9.58
CA GLY A 273 15.65 6.45 8.41
C GLY A 273 14.97 5.94 7.14
N ASP A 274 15.57 4.93 6.52
CA ASP A 274 15.12 4.33 5.26
C ASP A 274 14.42 2.97 5.45
N LEU A 275 13.96 2.64 6.66
CA LEU A 275 13.34 1.33 6.96
C LEU A 275 11.98 1.45 7.65
N VAL A 276 11.06 0.56 7.25
CA VAL A 276 9.85 0.20 8.00
C VAL A 276 9.95 -1.25 8.47
N ARG A 277 9.65 -1.51 9.74
CA ARG A 277 9.64 -2.83 10.38
C ARG A 277 8.25 -3.09 10.95
N ILE A 278 7.59 -4.19 10.56
CA ILE A 278 6.30 -4.60 11.17
C ILE A 278 6.58 -5.69 12.19
N ILE A 279 6.01 -5.54 13.39
CA ILE A 279 6.22 -6.43 14.54
C ILE A 279 4.88 -6.93 15.06
N GLU A 280 4.80 -8.21 15.41
CA GLU A 280 3.65 -8.80 16.10
C GLU A 280 3.61 -8.38 17.58
N SER A 281 2.46 -7.84 17.99
CA SER A 281 2.19 -7.40 19.36
C SER A 281 2.16 -8.59 20.32
N GLY A 282 2.82 -8.45 21.46
CA GLY A 282 2.93 -9.48 22.49
C GLY A 282 4.08 -10.48 22.29
N SER A 283 4.42 -10.86 21.05
CA SER A 283 5.55 -11.77 20.79
C SER A 283 6.86 -11.04 20.48
N GLY A 284 6.78 -9.84 19.92
CA GLY A 284 7.93 -9.10 19.40
C GLY A 284 8.56 -9.71 18.15
N ALA A 285 7.89 -10.68 17.53
CA ALA A 285 8.35 -11.26 16.28
C ALA A 285 8.28 -10.21 15.16
N VAL A 286 9.43 -9.93 14.53
CA VAL A 286 9.49 -9.15 13.30
C VAL A 286 8.78 -9.96 12.21
N LEU A 287 7.65 -9.43 11.73
CA LEU A 287 6.88 -10.00 10.63
C LEU A 287 7.47 -9.64 9.26
N GLY A 288 8.30 -8.59 9.22
CA GLY A 288 9.21 -8.30 8.11
C GLY A 288 9.74 -6.86 8.16
N GLU A 289 10.51 -6.50 7.13
CA GLU A 289 11.20 -5.23 6.98
C GLU A 289 11.19 -4.76 5.53
N TRP A 290 11.03 -3.45 5.29
CA TRP A 290 11.02 -2.84 3.96
C TRP A 290 11.91 -1.61 3.91
N PRO A 291 12.78 -1.51 2.89
CA PRO A 291 13.39 -0.23 2.57
C PRO A 291 12.31 0.72 2.04
N VAL A 292 12.16 1.87 2.69
CA VAL A 292 11.31 2.99 2.26
C VAL A 292 12.14 4.24 2.49
N GLU A 293 12.71 4.81 1.43
CA GLU A 293 13.71 5.87 1.53
C GLU A 293 13.16 7.12 2.24
N GLY A 294 13.84 7.55 3.31
CA GLY A 294 13.50 8.73 4.10
C GLY A 294 12.07 8.75 4.62
N VAL A 295 11.68 7.81 5.48
CA VAL A 295 10.30 7.73 6.00
C VAL A 295 9.93 8.97 6.81
N ARG A 296 8.75 9.53 6.51
CA ARG A 296 8.15 10.75 7.10
C ARG A 296 6.73 10.54 7.63
N GLY A 297 6.10 9.41 7.33
CA GLY A 297 4.75 9.08 7.75
C GLY A 297 4.52 7.57 7.77
N LEU A 298 3.68 7.12 8.70
CA LEU A 298 3.38 5.70 8.93
C LEU A 298 1.97 5.57 9.53
N ASP A 299 1.15 4.69 8.97
CA ASP A 299 -0.26 4.48 9.36
C ASP A 299 -0.73 3.04 9.02
N PHE A 300 -1.95 2.66 9.43
CA PHE A 300 -2.63 1.43 9.02
C PHE A 300 -3.98 1.68 8.35
N ASP A 301 -4.10 1.31 7.07
CA ASP A 301 -5.40 1.07 6.41
C ASP A 301 -5.84 -0.38 6.68
N GLY A 302 -6.43 -0.60 7.86
CA GLY A 302 -7.03 -1.86 8.28
C GLY A 302 -6.05 -3.04 8.35
N SER A 303 -5.82 -3.69 7.20
CA SER A 303 -4.92 -4.85 7.04
C SER A 303 -3.66 -4.56 6.20
N ARG A 304 -3.27 -3.29 6.12
CA ARG A 304 -2.07 -2.82 5.41
C ARG A 304 -1.36 -1.77 6.26
N ALA A 305 -0.03 -1.83 6.32
CA ALA A 305 0.76 -0.69 6.77
C ALA A 305 0.99 0.23 5.57
N LEU A 306 0.78 1.52 5.77
CA LEU A 306 1.07 2.57 4.80
C LEU A 306 2.28 3.34 5.31
N ALA A 307 3.35 3.41 4.53
CA ALA A 307 4.55 4.18 4.88
C ALA A 307 4.98 5.06 3.73
N THR A 308 5.50 6.24 4.05
CA THR A 308 5.77 7.26 3.04
C THR A 308 7.11 7.93 3.25
N GLY A 309 7.83 8.13 2.16
CA GLY A 309 9.17 8.68 2.17
C GLY A 309 9.63 9.01 0.76
N ALA A 310 10.57 9.96 0.63
CA ALA A 310 11.13 10.42 -0.64
C ALA A 310 10.11 10.82 -1.75
N GLY A 311 8.86 11.16 -1.38
CA GLY A 311 7.79 11.46 -2.34
C GLY A 311 6.99 10.23 -2.82
N HIS A 312 7.13 9.08 -2.16
CA HIS A 312 6.41 7.84 -2.44
C HIS A 312 5.47 7.46 -1.29
N LEU A 313 4.37 6.78 -1.62
CA LEU A 313 3.50 6.04 -0.70
C LEU A 313 3.64 4.54 -0.96
N THR A 314 4.14 3.81 0.02
CA THR A 314 4.34 2.36 -0.02
C THR A 314 3.30 1.68 0.84
N ALA A 315 2.41 0.91 0.20
CA ALA A 315 1.41 0.08 0.87
C ALA A 315 1.97 -1.35 1.04
N MET A 316 2.04 -1.83 2.28
CA MET A 316 2.61 -3.13 2.65
C MET A 316 1.54 -4.01 3.29
N SER A 317 1.53 -5.30 2.94
CA SER A 317 0.65 -6.26 3.59
C SER A 317 1.09 -6.55 5.03
N LEU A 318 0.16 -6.98 5.88
CA LEU A 318 0.47 -7.44 7.24
C LEU A 318 1.33 -8.70 7.35
N ARG A 319 1.67 -9.34 6.22
CA ARG A 319 2.69 -10.40 6.12
C ARG A 319 4.02 -9.91 5.55
N GLY A 320 4.11 -8.61 5.31
CA GLY A 320 5.35 -8.02 4.84
C GLY A 320 5.63 -8.17 3.35
N ILE A 321 4.57 -8.17 2.54
CA ILE A 321 4.67 -8.19 1.08
C ILE A 321 4.29 -6.80 0.60
N PRO A 322 5.17 -6.06 -0.13
CA PRO A 322 4.79 -4.82 -0.79
C PRO A 322 3.58 -5.07 -1.71
N LEU A 323 2.50 -4.32 -1.51
CA LEU A 323 1.28 -4.46 -2.31
C LEU A 323 1.24 -3.46 -3.46
N ALA A 324 1.66 -2.23 -3.18
CA ALA A 324 1.74 -1.15 -4.15
C ALA A 324 2.73 -0.08 -3.68
N GLU A 325 3.30 0.62 -4.65
CA GLU A 325 4.08 1.83 -4.45
C GLU A 325 3.52 2.90 -5.39
N TYR A 326 3.25 4.08 -4.85
CA TYR A 326 2.62 5.19 -5.55
C TYR A 326 3.58 6.39 -5.50
N ASP A 327 4.03 6.85 -6.66
CA ASP A 327 4.73 8.14 -6.79
C ASP A 327 3.72 9.27 -6.53
N LEU A 328 4.00 10.08 -5.49
CA LEU A 328 3.17 11.24 -5.10
C LEU A 328 3.55 12.51 -5.89
N GLY A 329 4.47 12.42 -6.85
CA GLY A 329 4.82 13.51 -7.75
C GLY A 329 5.56 14.67 -7.08
N GLY A 330 6.25 14.41 -5.96
CA GLY A 330 6.94 15.42 -5.17
C GLY A 330 6.04 16.22 -4.21
N VAL A 331 4.83 15.72 -3.90
CA VAL A 331 4.05 16.22 -2.76
C VAL A 331 4.74 15.81 -1.46
N ASP A 332 4.89 16.73 -0.51
CA ASP A 332 5.47 16.41 0.79
C ASP A 332 4.55 15.47 1.59
N SER A 333 5.17 14.38 2.02
CA SER A 333 4.71 13.38 2.96
C SER A 333 4.13 13.86 4.30
N SER A 334 4.42 15.08 4.75
CA SER A 334 3.79 15.68 5.95
C SER A 334 2.26 15.79 5.84
N LEU A 335 1.72 15.82 4.61
CA LEU A 335 0.29 15.93 4.31
C LEU A 335 -0.49 14.61 4.41
N ILE A 336 0.12 13.52 4.87
CA ILE A 336 -0.42 12.18 4.61
C ILE A 336 -1.53 11.73 5.55
N THR A 337 -1.63 12.29 6.76
CA THR A 337 -2.84 12.12 7.56
C THR A 337 -4.08 12.69 6.84
N ALA A 338 -3.92 13.75 6.04
CA ALA A 338 -4.98 14.23 5.14
C ALA A 338 -5.07 13.42 3.82
N ALA A 339 -4.00 12.75 3.41
CA ALA A 339 -4.01 11.84 2.26
C ALA A 339 -4.69 10.48 2.56
N ARG A 340 -4.86 10.10 3.83
CA ARG A 340 -5.60 8.92 4.32
C ARG A 340 -6.96 8.73 3.64
N TYR A 341 -7.61 9.85 3.26
CA TYR A 341 -8.90 9.87 2.54
C TYR A 341 -8.85 10.49 1.15
N ALA A 342 -7.76 11.16 0.76
CA ALA A 342 -7.54 11.48 -0.65
C ALA A 342 -7.27 10.20 -1.46
N VAL A 343 -6.53 9.26 -0.85
CA VAL A 343 -6.33 7.90 -1.37
C VAL A 343 -7.33 6.96 -0.70
N ASP A 344 -8.62 7.14 -1.01
CA ASP A 344 -9.67 6.17 -0.66
C ASP A 344 -9.41 4.84 -1.41
N LEU A 345 -8.56 3.99 -0.83
CA LEU A 345 -8.16 2.67 -1.33
C LEU A 345 -9.28 1.61 -1.22
N THR A 346 -10.55 2.03 -1.10
CA THR A 346 -11.66 1.19 -1.51
C THR A 346 -11.50 0.80 -2.99
N GLU A 347 -12.05 -0.35 -3.38
CA GLU A 347 -11.74 -1.08 -4.63
C GLU A 347 -12.17 -0.38 -5.94
N GLY A 348 -12.28 0.95 -6.02
CA GLY A 348 -12.74 1.63 -7.24
C GLY A 348 -12.52 3.14 -7.39
N THR A 349 -11.93 3.88 -6.44
CA THR A 349 -11.89 5.36 -6.51
C THR A 349 -10.46 5.92 -6.63
N PHE A 350 -9.93 5.92 -7.85
CA PHE A 350 -8.57 6.39 -8.15
C PHE A 350 -8.49 7.92 -8.32
N LEU A 351 -7.58 8.59 -7.60
CA LEU A 351 -7.13 9.93 -7.98
C LEU A 351 -6.17 9.85 -9.17
N GLY A 352 -6.34 10.78 -10.13
CA GLY A 352 -5.52 10.83 -11.33
C GLY A 352 -4.08 11.23 -11.02
N GLY A 353 -3.15 10.29 -11.19
CA GLY A 353 -1.72 10.51 -10.93
C GLY A 353 -0.83 9.37 -11.44
N VAL A 354 -1.28 8.12 -11.29
CA VAL A 354 -0.57 6.97 -11.89
C VAL A 354 -0.65 7.08 -13.41
N ARG A 355 0.52 7.24 -14.04
CA ARG A 355 0.70 7.08 -15.49
C ARG A 355 0.40 5.65 -15.92
N GLU A 356 -0.86 5.40 -16.26
CA GLU A 356 -1.24 4.70 -17.49
C GLU A 356 -0.48 3.39 -17.85
N LEU A 357 -0.23 2.51 -16.87
CA LEU A 357 0.11 1.11 -17.15
C LEU A 357 -0.98 0.47 -18.02
N SER A 358 -2.26 0.82 -17.81
CA SER A 358 -3.38 0.36 -18.64
C SER A 358 -3.39 0.88 -20.08
N ALA A 359 -2.67 1.96 -20.41
CA ALA A 359 -2.61 2.50 -21.78
C ALA A 359 -1.32 2.15 -22.54
N ASN A 360 -0.25 1.79 -21.83
CA ASN A 360 1.05 1.42 -22.43
C ASN A 360 1.48 -0.04 -22.18
N CYS A 361 0.67 -0.83 -21.48
CA CYS A 361 0.87 -2.27 -21.33
C CYS A 361 0.98 -2.97 -22.69
N SER A 362 2.05 -3.73 -22.88
CA SER A 362 2.39 -4.44 -24.11
C SER A 362 1.38 -5.51 -24.52
N ALA A 363 0.64 -6.07 -23.56
CA ALA A 363 -0.47 -6.99 -23.80
C ALA A 363 -1.83 -6.30 -24.00
N ALA A 364 -1.91 -4.96 -23.92
CA ALA A 364 -3.18 -4.25 -24.05
C ALA A 364 -3.76 -4.41 -25.47
N GLY A 365 -4.87 -5.15 -25.56
CA GLY A 365 -5.50 -5.49 -26.85
C GLY A 365 -5.13 -6.88 -27.38
N ALA A 366 -4.23 -7.62 -26.71
CA ALA A 366 -4.18 -9.06 -26.85
C ALA A 366 -5.52 -9.67 -26.39
N GLY A 367 -5.98 -10.72 -27.06
CA GLY A 367 -7.21 -11.39 -26.67
C GLY A 367 -7.07 -12.05 -25.30
N SER A 368 -8.02 -11.85 -24.39
CA SER A 368 -8.06 -12.53 -23.08
C SER A 368 -8.41 -14.02 -23.16
N THR A 369 -8.50 -14.57 -24.37
CA THR A 369 -8.79 -15.98 -24.66
C THR A 369 -7.75 -16.51 -25.62
N ILE A 370 -7.04 -17.56 -25.23
CA ILE A 370 -6.02 -18.21 -26.05
C ILE A 370 -6.57 -19.47 -26.73
N GLU A 371 -6.04 -19.84 -27.90
CA GLU A 371 -6.46 -21.07 -28.57
C GLU A 371 -6.07 -22.31 -27.76
N ALA A 372 -7.00 -23.27 -27.66
CA ALA A 372 -6.80 -24.52 -26.96
C ALA A 372 -5.83 -25.43 -27.74
N GLN A 373 -4.76 -25.86 -27.08
CA GLN A 373 -3.76 -26.75 -27.66
C GLN A 373 -3.98 -28.20 -27.21
N GLY A 374 -3.98 -29.13 -28.15
CA GLY A 374 -4.18 -30.55 -27.86
C GLY A 374 -2.99 -31.17 -27.12
N GLY A 375 -3.27 -32.06 -26.17
CA GLY A 375 -2.25 -32.79 -25.41
C GLY A 375 -1.89 -32.18 -24.06
N LEU A 376 -2.37 -30.97 -23.75
CA LEU A 376 -2.26 -30.39 -22.41
C LEU A 376 -3.21 -31.09 -21.41
N PRO A 377 -2.73 -31.44 -20.20
CA PRO A 377 -3.59 -31.76 -19.07
C PRO A 377 -4.51 -30.58 -18.71
N GLU A 378 -5.69 -30.87 -18.16
CA GLU A 378 -6.67 -29.86 -17.72
C GLU A 378 -6.07 -28.80 -16.77
N PRO A 379 -5.26 -29.13 -15.74
CA PRO A 379 -4.64 -28.11 -14.88
C PRO A 379 -3.66 -27.20 -15.62
N VAL A 380 -2.90 -27.74 -16.58
CA VAL A 380 -1.93 -26.99 -17.39
C VAL A 380 -2.64 -26.04 -18.34
N ALA A 381 -3.70 -26.50 -19.00
CA ALA A 381 -4.54 -25.66 -19.85
C ALA A 381 -5.19 -24.52 -19.06
N ALA A 382 -5.75 -24.82 -17.88
CA ALA A 382 -6.36 -23.82 -17.01
C ALA A 382 -5.36 -22.77 -16.51
N MET A 383 -4.15 -23.17 -16.11
CA MET A 383 -3.09 -22.23 -15.72
C MET A 383 -2.65 -21.35 -16.90
N ARG A 384 -2.45 -21.94 -18.09
CA ARG A 384 -2.12 -21.18 -19.32
C ARG A 384 -3.20 -20.14 -19.67
N GLU A 385 -4.48 -20.52 -19.57
CA GLU A 385 -5.61 -19.59 -19.78
C GLU A 385 -5.62 -18.48 -18.73
N ALA A 386 -5.36 -18.78 -17.45
CA ALA A 386 -5.31 -17.79 -16.38
C ALA A 386 -4.14 -16.79 -16.54
N ILE A 387 -2.94 -17.27 -16.89
CA ILE A 387 -1.77 -16.43 -17.16
C ILE A 387 -2.05 -15.45 -18.30
N VAL A 388 -2.61 -15.95 -19.42
CA VAL A 388 -2.96 -15.09 -20.56
C VAL A 388 -4.06 -14.10 -20.20
N ALA A 389 -5.09 -14.52 -19.46
CA ALA A 389 -6.17 -13.62 -19.05
C ALA A 389 -5.64 -12.45 -18.20
N ALA A 390 -4.79 -12.74 -17.21
CA ALA A 390 -4.19 -11.73 -16.33
C ALA A 390 -3.21 -10.81 -17.08
N ALA A 391 -2.36 -11.36 -17.94
CA ALA A 391 -1.44 -10.58 -18.77
C ALA A 391 -2.18 -9.67 -19.76
N SER A 392 -3.17 -10.20 -20.51
CA SER A 392 -3.99 -9.43 -21.46
C SER A 392 -4.90 -8.39 -20.81
N SER A 393 -5.29 -8.58 -19.53
CA SER A 393 -5.98 -7.54 -18.74
C SER A 393 -5.02 -6.56 -18.07
N CYS A 394 -3.71 -6.72 -18.26
CA CYS A 394 -2.65 -5.95 -17.63
C CYS A 394 -2.69 -5.99 -16.09
N ASP A 395 -3.26 -7.06 -15.53
CA ASP A 395 -3.36 -7.29 -14.09
C ASP A 395 -2.11 -8.01 -13.59
N ILE A 396 -1.05 -7.23 -13.41
CA ILE A 396 0.24 -7.70 -12.89
C ILE A 396 0.06 -8.34 -11.51
N THR A 397 -0.87 -7.86 -10.68
CA THR A 397 -1.12 -8.40 -9.34
C THR A 397 -1.72 -9.80 -9.42
N ALA A 398 -2.75 -10.01 -10.24
CA ALA A 398 -3.30 -11.35 -10.48
C ALA A 398 -2.25 -12.28 -11.12
N LEU A 399 -1.44 -11.78 -12.05
CA LEU A 399 -0.36 -12.54 -12.68
C LEU A 399 0.67 -13.02 -11.65
N SER A 400 1.13 -12.13 -10.76
CA SER A 400 2.03 -12.50 -9.65
C SER A 400 1.39 -13.51 -8.69
N MET A 401 0.09 -13.40 -8.40
CA MET A 401 -0.62 -14.36 -7.56
C MET A 401 -0.73 -15.76 -8.19
N LEU A 402 -0.76 -15.88 -9.52
CA LEU A 402 -0.75 -17.17 -10.22
C LEU A 402 0.61 -17.88 -10.11
N GLY A 403 1.71 -17.12 -10.08
CA GLY A 403 3.07 -17.65 -9.95
C GLY A 403 3.50 -17.91 -8.51
N GLY A 404 3.04 -17.07 -7.57
CA GLY A 404 3.42 -17.13 -6.16
C GLY A 404 4.94 -17.08 -5.93
N ASP A 405 5.39 -17.65 -4.81
CA ASP A 405 6.82 -17.80 -4.48
C ASP A 405 7.54 -18.86 -5.35
N THR A 406 6.81 -19.53 -6.26
CA THR A 406 7.30 -20.68 -7.04
C THR A 406 7.75 -20.35 -8.45
N VAL A 407 7.34 -19.22 -9.02
CA VAL A 407 7.71 -18.85 -10.40
C VAL A 407 9.10 -18.22 -10.45
N ALA A 408 10.00 -18.78 -11.26
CA ALA A 408 11.27 -18.14 -11.62
C ALA A 408 11.09 -17.24 -12.84
N PHE A 409 11.43 -15.96 -12.73
CA PHE A 409 11.14 -14.95 -13.77
C PHE A 409 12.36 -14.10 -14.19
N SER A 410 13.47 -14.16 -13.46
CA SER A 410 14.69 -13.41 -13.78
C SER A 410 15.96 -14.10 -13.28
N PHE A 411 17.02 -14.08 -14.08
CA PHE A 411 18.37 -14.49 -13.69
C PHE A 411 19.09 -13.36 -12.93
N GLY A 412 18.57 -12.91 -11.78
CA GLY A 412 19.10 -11.71 -11.12
C GLY A 412 18.88 -11.53 -9.61
N GLY A 413 18.07 -12.36 -8.95
CA GLY A 413 17.82 -12.24 -7.51
C GLY A 413 16.85 -11.11 -7.12
N GLU A 414 16.07 -10.61 -8.07
CA GLU A 414 14.81 -9.90 -7.78
C GLU A 414 13.83 -10.90 -7.12
N PRO A 415 13.32 -10.66 -5.90
CA PRO A 415 12.37 -11.55 -5.25
C PRO A 415 10.92 -11.41 -5.75
N ASP A 416 10.53 -10.29 -6.39
CA ASP A 416 9.14 -10.01 -6.75
C ASP A 416 8.91 -10.03 -8.28
N ALA A 417 8.13 -11.02 -8.75
CA ALA A 417 7.78 -11.19 -10.15
C ALA A 417 6.96 -10.00 -10.70
N GLY A 418 6.07 -9.45 -9.89
CA GLY A 418 5.23 -8.31 -10.25
C GLY A 418 6.03 -7.04 -10.39
N ARG A 419 7.01 -6.80 -9.51
CA ARG A 419 7.96 -5.70 -9.65
C ARG A 419 8.79 -5.84 -10.93
N TYR A 420 9.32 -7.03 -11.20
CA TYR A 420 10.09 -7.30 -12.42
C TYR A 420 9.30 -7.05 -13.71
N TRP A 421 8.09 -7.60 -13.82
CA TRP A 421 7.26 -7.41 -15.01
C TRP A 421 6.78 -5.96 -15.14
N ARG A 422 6.41 -5.30 -14.03
CA ARG A 422 6.03 -3.87 -14.03
C ARG A 422 7.16 -2.98 -14.52
N TRP A 423 8.39 -3.22 -14.08
CA TRP A 423 9.57 -2.50 -14.57
C TRP A 423 9.80 -2.75 -16.07
N ASN A 424 9.67 -4.01 -16.53
CA ASN A 424 9.78 -4.33 -17.96
C ASN A 424 8.73 -3.64 -18.84
N GLU A 425 7.49 -3.47 -18.36
CA GLU A 425 6.47 -2.67 -19.05
C GLU A 425 6.86 -1.19 -19.10
N GLN A 426 7.36 -0.63 -17.99
CA GLN A 426 7.71 0.80 -17.88
C GLN A 426 8.92 1.19 -18.74
N GLU A 427 9.94 0.34 -18.84
CA GLU A 427 11.09 0.52 -19.74
C GLU A 427 10.74 0.26 -21.22
N GLY A 428 9.50 -0.16 -21.51
CA GLY A 428 9.06 -0.47 -22.87
C GLY A 428 9.62 -1.77 -23.43
N TYR A 429 10.15 -2.66 -22.58
CA TYR A 429 10.51 -4.00 -23.00
C TYR A 429 9.26 -4.83 -23.31
N GLY A 430 8.19 -4.71 -22.52
CA GLY A 430 6.91 -5.37 -22.80
C GLY A 430 6.90 -6.87 -22.49
N ALA A 431 7.12 -7.23 -21.23
CA ALA A 431 7.14 -8.61 -20.77
C ALA A 431 5.75 -9.29 -20.83
N LEU A 432 4.66 -8.57 -20.60
CA LEU A 432 3.31 -9.14 -20.59
C LEU A 432 2.88 -9.60 -21.98
N GLY A 433 3.14 -8.78 -23.01
CA GLY A 433 2.89 -9.15 -24.41
C GLY A 433 3.69 -10.38 -24.80
N ARG A 434 4.99 -10.42 -24.46
CA ARG A 434 5.83 -11.61 -24.66
C ARG A 434 5.28 -12.86 -23.99
N ILE A 435 4.79 -12.79 -22.74
CA ILE A 435 4.21 -13.96 -22.05
C ILE A 435 3.01 -14.51 -22.84
N VAL A 436 2.13 -13.64 -23.33
CA VAL A 436 0.96 -14.04 -24.13
C VAL A 436 1.39 -14.65 -25.47
N ASP A 437 2.31 -14.00 -26.19
CA ASP A 437 2.81 -14.44 -27.48
C ASP A 437 3.52 -15.80 -27.40
N ILE A 438 4.38 -15.99 -26.39
CA ILE A 438 5.09 -17.27 -26.15
C ILE A 438 4.10 -18.39 -25.82
N LEU A 439 3.09 -18.14 -25.00
CA LEU A 439 2.07 -19.14 -24.69
C LEU A 439 1.17 -19.49 -25.89
N ALA A 440 1.12 -18.65 -26.94
CA ALA A 440 0.40 -18.93 -28.17
C ALA A 440 1.14 -19.92 -29.09
N LEU A 441 2.46 -20.02 -28.98
CA LEU A 441 3.30 -20.95 -29.74
C LEU A 441 3.08 -22.42 -29.32
N PRO A 442 3.52 -23.41 -30.10
CA PRO A 442 3.51 -24.82 -29.68
C PRO A 442 4.38 -25.05 -28.44
N PHE A 443 4.09 -26.10 -27.67
CA PHE A 443 4.85 -26.51 -26.48
C PHE A 443 5.62 -27.80 -26.72
N LEU A 444 6.67 -28.02 -25.92
CA LEU A 444 7.27 -29.35 -25.72
C LEU A 444 6.92 -29.92 -24.33
N ILE A 445 7.11 -31.23 -24.18
CA ILE A 445 6.96 -31.93 -22.91
C ILE A 445 8.35 -32.37 -22.43
N GLU A 446 8.72 -31.88 -21.25
CA GLU A 446 9.97 -32.21 -20.56
C GLU A 446 9.71 -33.15 -19.37
N GLU A 447 10.63 -34.07 -19.11
CA GLU A 447 10.59 -35.01 -17.98
C GLU A 447 11.79 -34.73 -17.07
N TRP A 448 11.55 -33.96 -16.00
CA TRP A 448 12.56 -33.54 -15.03
C TRP A 448 12.47 -34.37 -13.73
N PRO A 449 13.47 -34.34 -12.84
CA PRO A 449 13.41 -35.06 -11.56
C PRO A 449 12.22 -34.67 -10.67
N THR A 450 11.64 -33.48 -10.88
CA THR A 450 10.45 -32.97 -10.20
C THR A 450 9.12 -33.44 -10.84
N GLY A 451 9.14 -34.02 -12.04
CA GLY A 451 7.96 -34.49 -12.76
C GLY A 451 7.92 -34.06 -14.23
N ARG A 452 6.74 -34.18 -14.85
CA ARG A 452 6.49 -33.72 -16.22
C ARG A 452 6.18 -32.23 -16.25
N HIS A 453 6.78 -31.52 -17.21
CA HIS A 453 6.64 -30.09 -17.42
C HIS A 453 6.25 -29.81 -18.87
N PHE A 454 5.45 -28.78 -19.07
CA PHE A 454 4.97 -28.30 -20.36
C PHE A 454 5.62 -26.94 -20.59
N VAL A 455 6.43 -26.83 -21.65
CA VAL A 455 7.32 -25.67 -21.85
C VAL A 455 7.08 -25.04 -23.22
N TRP A 456 6.92 -23.73 -23.23
CA TRP A 456 6.75 -22.90 -24.41
C TRP A 456 8.01 -22.04 -24.65
N PRO A 457 8.45 -21.85 -25.90
CA PRO A 457 8.00 -22.53 -27.11
C PRO A 457 8.66 -23.91 -27.29
N SER A 458 8.11 -24.77 -28.15
CA SER A 458 8.70 -26.08 -28.52
C SER A 458 10.12 -25.98 -29.08
N ALA A 459 10.48 -24.83 -29.66
CA ALA A 459 11.83 -24.51 -30.11
C ALA A 459 12.90 -24.46 -29.00
N PHE A 460 12.54 -24.55 -27.72
CA PHE A 460 13.48 -24.67 -26.61
C PHE A 460 14.12 -26.08 -26.47
N GLN A 461 13.62 -27.09 -27.19
CA GLN A 461 14.21 -28.44 -27.16
C GLN A 461 15.67 -28.48 -27.69
N GLU A 462 16.48 -29.46 -27.26
CA GLU A 462 17.92 -29.57 -27.61
C GLU A 462 18.21 -29.55 -29.13
N PHE A 463 17.27 -30.04 -29.95
CA PHE A 463 17.36 -30.05 -31.41
C PHE A 463 16.05 -29.58 -32.06
N PRO A 464 15.82 -28.26 -32.20
CA PRO A 464 14.59 -27.73 -32.78
C PRO A 464 14.42 -28.17 -34.24
N THR A 465 13.21 -28.61 -34.59
CA THR A 465 12.88 -28.98 -35.98
C THR A 465 12.61 -27.74 -36.83
N GLU A 466 12.54 -27.92 -38.15
CA GLU A 466 12.14 -26.81 -39.03
C GLU A 466 10.70 -26.34 -38.79
N GLU A 467 9.82 -27.21 -38.25
CA GLU A 467 8.47 -26.84 -37.83
C GLU A 467 8.49 -25.96 -36.57
N ASP A 468 9.39 -26.26 -35.61
CA ASP A 468 9.59 -25.44 -34.41
C ASP A 468 10.13 -24.04 -34.77
N TRP A 469 11.11 -23.96 -35.68
CA TRP A 469 11.62 -22.67 -36.18
C TRP A 469 10.55 -21.90 -36.96
N GLN A 470 9.77 -22.57 -37.80
CA GLN A 470 8.69 -21.95 -38.55
C GLN A 470 7.57 -21.43 -37.63
N ALA A 471 7.33 -22.06 -36.48
CA ALA A 471 6.36 -21.57 -35.51
C ALA A 471 6.78 -20.23 -34.89
N LEU A 472 8.08 -20.02 -34.61
CA LEU A 472 8.58 -18.77 -34.04
C LEU A 472 8.29 -17.55 -34.92
N THR A 473 8.19 -17.70 -36.25
CA THR A 473 7.92 -16.58 -37.18
C THR A 473 6.52 -15.98 -37.04
N ALA A 474 5.66 -16.54 -36.17
CA ALA A 474 4.37 -15.94 -35.80
C ALA A 474 4.52 -14.80 -34.78
N VAL A 475 5.63 -14.76 -34.03
CA VAL A 475 5.92 -13.83 -32.94
C VAL A 475 7.19 -13.02 -33.21
N PHE A 476 8.23 -13.69 -33.70
CA PHE A 476 9.54 -13.12 -33.97
C PHE A 476 9.70 -12.78 -35.45
N ASN A 477 10.54 -11.79 -35.76
CA ASN A 477 10.88 -11.49 -37.15
C ASN A 477 11.93 -12.49 -37.69
N GLU A 478 12.15 -12.49 -39.01
CA GLU A 478 13.05 -13.45 -39.68
C GLU A 478 14.52 -13.31 -39.22
N GLU A 479 14.98 -12.08 -38.88
CA GLU A 479 16.33 -11.82 -38.38
C GLU A 479 16.53 -12.40 -36.96
N ASP A 480 15.54 -12.25 -36.07
CA ASP A 480 15.57 -12.87 -34.73
C ASP A 480 15.60 -14.41 -34.81
N VAL A 481 14.78 -15.00 -35.68
CA VAL A 481 14.71 -16.47 -35.84
C VAL A 481 16.01 -17.02 -36.44
N ASP A 482 16.60 -16.31 -37.41
CA ASP A 482 17.90 -16.71 -37.95
C ASP A 482 19.04 -16.53 -36.93
N LEU A 483 19.00 -15.53 -36.05
CA LEU A 483 19.94 -15.41 -34.92
C LEU A 483 19.83 -16.60 -33.95
N PHE A 484 18.62 -17.05 -33.61
CA PHE A 484 18.43 -18.26 -32.79
C PHE A 484 18.95 -19.53 -33.48
N ARG A 485 18.76 -19.63 -34.81
CA ARG A 485 19.31 -20.74 -35.62
C ARG A 485 20.83 -20.72 -35.70
N GLU A 486 21.45 -19.54 -35.82
CA GLU A 486 22.91 -19.38 -35.81
C GLU A 486 23.52 -19.71 -34.44
N PHE A 487 22.82 -19.37 -33.35
CA PHE A 487 23.19 -19.81 -32.00
C PHE A 487 23.02 -21.33 -31.82
N GLY A 488 22.06 -21.93 -32.54
CA GLY A 488 21.77 -23.37 -32.54
C GLY A 488 20.75 -23.81 -31.48
N SER A 489 20.10 -22.86 -30.79
CA SER A 489 19.06 -23.09 -29.80
C SER A 489 18.18 -21.84 -29.64
N TYR A 490 16.95 -22.00 -29.19
CA TYR A 490 16.11 -20.88 -28.78
C TYR A 490 16.58 -20.32 -27.43
N ILE A 491 16.88 -19.02 -27.39
CA ILE A 491 17.38 -18.28 -26.21
C ILE A 491 16.46 -17.11 -25.79
N GLY A 492 15.23 -17.08 -26.29
CA GLY A 492 14.24 -16.05 -25.94
C GLY A 492 13.49 -16.36 -24.63
N MET A 493 12.35 -15.70 -24.42
CA MET A 493 11.50 -15.96 -23.26
C MET A 493 10.89 -17.37 -23.34
N ARG A 494 10.96 -18.09 -22.23
CA ARG A 494 10.42 -19.45 -22.08
C ARG A 494 9.55 -19.56 -20.84
N VAL A 495 8.37 -20.16 -20.99
CA VAL A 495 7.35 -20.30 -19.94
C VAL A 495 7.12 -21.79 -19.67
N GLY A 496 7.11 -22.20 -18.40
CA GLY A 496 6.97 -23.60 -18.02
C GLY A 496 5.96 -23.84 -16.90
N ILE A 497 5.08 -24.81 -17.10
CA ILE A 497 4.00 -25.20 -16.18
C ILE A 497 4.13 -26.71 -15.89
N ALA A 498 4.08 -27.11 -14.63
CA ALA A 498 4.12 -28.52 -14.22
C ALA A 498 2.80 -29.24 -14.50
N GLU A 499 2.81 -30.57 -14.59
CA GLU A 499 1.62 -31.40 -14.89
C GLU A 499 0.41 -31.19 -13.95
N ASP A 500 0.63 -30.71 -12.74
CA ASP A 500 -0.42 -30.37 -11.76
C ASP A 500 -1.00 -28.94 -11.92
N GLY A 501 -0.48 -28.15 -12.87
CA GLY A 501 -0.89 -26.77 -13.14
C GLY A 501 -0.05 -25.71 -12.43
N THR A 502 0.97 -26.09 -11.63
CA THR A 502 1.86 -25.10 -10.98
C THR A 502 2.71 -24.36 -12.02
N TRP A 503 2.70 -23.03 -11.99
CA TRP A 503 3.57 -22.20 -12.85
C TRP A 503 4.99 -22.16 -12.26
N ILE A 504 5.96 -22.69 -13.01
CA ILE A 504 7.34 -22.90 -12.51
C ILE A 504 8.28 -21.78 -12.98
N PHE A 505 8.12 -21.28 -14.20
CA PHE A 505 8.96 -20.18 -14.70
C PHE A 505 8.37 -19.40 -15.87
N ALA A 506 8.87 -18.18 -16.05
CA ALA A 506 8.74 -17.31 -17.22
C ALA A 506 10.04 -16.51 -17.37
N LEU A 507 11.11 -17.19 -17.84
CA LEU A 507 12.48 -16.68 -17.85
C LEU A 507 12.83 -16.10 -19.21
N GLU A 508 13.51 -14.95 -19.22
CA GLU A 508 14.14 -14.37 -20.40
C GLU A 508 15.63 -14.72 -20.47
N GLY A 509 16.13 -15.12 -21.65
CA GLY A 509 17.55 -15.31 -21.92
C GLY A 509 18.15 -16.66 -21.49
N ASP A 510 19.41 -16.86 -21.88
CA ASP A 510 20.37 -17.90 -21.49
C ASP A 510 21.77 -17.27 -21.31
#